data_AF-A0A432QBF9-F1
#
_entry.id   AF-A0A432QBF9-F1
#
_cell.length_a   1.000
_cell.length_b   1.000
_cell.length_c   1.000
_cell.angle_alpha   90.00
_cell.angle_beta   90.00
_cell.angle_gamma   90.00
#
_symmetry.space_group_name_H-M   'P 1'
#
loop_
_entity.id
_entity.type
_entity.pdbx_description
1 polymer ?
#
loop_
_entity_poly.entity_id
_entity_poly.type
_entity_poly.pdbx_seq_one_letter_code
_entity_poly.pdbx_strand_id
1 'polypeptide(L)'
;MDKQLGKLPVIAEDLGTITPEVEELRDDLQYPGMKILLFAFNSSADSPYLPQNFSKNCVVYTGTHDNDTAVGWFFNPDIALEVKKRAKKYANKNDIEAASFHHDIVYLAQSSVACLSIMPLQDILGFGNDCRMNTPGTTSGNWTWRCAASFLSNEIAEKLHKDTALYGRIPVREKDGYIP
;
A
#
# COMPACT_ATOMS: atom_id res chain seq x y z
N MET A 1 -22.06 -13.38 -13.68
CA MET A 1 -21.15 -14.00 -12.69
C MET A 1 -21.95 -14.44 -11.47
N ASP A 2 -22.66 -13.51 -10.82
CA ASP A 2 -23.45 -13.75 -9.60
C ASP A 2 -24.45 -14.90 -9.68
N LYS A 3 -25.18 -15.04 -10.80
CA LYS A 3 -26.16 -16.13 -10.97
C LYS A 3 -25.55 -17.53 -10.92
N GLN A 4 -24.26 -17.67 -11.28
CA GLN A 4 -23.58 -18.96 -11.39
C GLN A 4 -22.63 -19.20 -10.21
N LEU A 5 -21.96 -18.15 -9.72
CA LEU A 5 -20.89 -18.25 -8.73
C LEU A 5 -21.21 -17.56 -7.39
N GLY A 6 -22.34 -16.85 -7.30
CA GLY A 6 -22.64 -15.98 -6.16
C GLY A 6 -21.76 -14.73 -6.13
N LYS A 7 -21.79 -14.01 -5.01
CA LYS A 7 -20.89 -12.87 -4.78
C LYS A 7 -19.47 -13.38 -4.56
N LEU A 8 -18.52 -12.84 -5.32
CA LEU A 8 -17.11 -13.20 -5.22
C LEU A 8 -16.30 -12.09 -4.52
N PRO A 9 -15.31 -12.44 -3.69
CA PRO A 9 -14.42 -11.48 -3.03
C PRO A 9 -13.32 -11.01 -3.99
N VAL A 10 -13.70 -10.26 -5.03
CA VAL A 10 -12.78 -9.75 -6.06
C VAL A 10 -12.25 -8.38 -5.65
N ILE A 11 -10.95 -8.18 -5.82
CA ILE A 11 -10.31 -6.85 -5.81
C ILE A 11 -9.96 -6.54 -7.26
N ALA A 12 -10.41 -5.39 -7.76
CA ALA A 12 -10.10 -4.97 -9.12
C ALA A 12 -8.69 -4.34 -9.14
N GLU A 13 -7.78 -4.93 -9.91
CA GLU A 13 -6.53 -4.24 -10.28
C GLU A 13 -6.87 -3.21 -11.36
N ASP A 14 -6.96 -1.97 -10.92
CA ASP A 14 -7.34 -0.81 -11.72
C ASP A 14 -6.22 0.24 -11.62
N LEU A 15 -5.00 -0.12 -12.05
CA LEU A 15 -3.90 0.82 -12.18
C LEU A 15 -3.65 1.21 -13.64
N GLY A 16 -2.98 2.35 -13.84
CA GLY A 16 -2.62 2.85 -15.18
C GLY A 16 -3.70 3.75 -15.80
N THR A 17 -3.77 3.76 -17.13
CA THR A 17 -4.76 4.56 -17.87
C THR A 17 -6.09 3.82 -17.89
N ILE A 18 -7.02 4.30 -17.08
CA ILE A 18 -8.36 3.72 -16.93
C ILE A 18 -9.36 4.62 -17.64
N THR A 19 -10.29 3.99 -18.36
CA THR A 19 -11.39 4.70 -19.02
C THR A 19 -12.61 4.75 -18.09
N PRO A 20 -13.49 5.76 -18.22
CA PRO A 20 -14.69 5.85 -17.40
C PRO A 20 -15.55 4.58 -17.40
N GLU A 21 -15.58 3.84 -18.51
CA GLU A 21 -16.34 2.59 -18.63
C GLU A 21 -15.78 1.47 -17.73
N VAL A 22 -14.48 1.46 -17.45
CA VAL A 22 -13.86 0.51 -16.53
C VAL A 22 -14.18 0.88 -15.08
N GLU A 23 -14.19 2.17 -14.76
CA GLU A 23 -14.61 2.66 -13.44
C GLU A 23 -16.08 2.34 -13.18
N GLU A 24 -16.96 2.59 -14.16
CA GLU A 24 -18.39 2.27 -14.10
C GLU A 24 -18.60 0.77 -13.90
N LEU A 25 -17.90 -0.09 -14.66
CA LEU A 25 -18.00 -1.53 -14.48
C LEU A 25 -17.56 -1.99 -13.09
N ARG A 26 -16.44 -1.45 -12.58
CA ARG A 26 -15.94 -1.75 -11.23
C ARG A 26 -16.98 -1.36 -10.17
N ASP A 27 -17.52 -0.16 -10.30
CA ASP A 27 -18.46 0.42 -9.34
C ASP A 27 -19.81 -0.31 -9.39
N ASP A 28 -20.33 -0.67 -10.56
CA ASP A 28 -21.55 -1.47 -10.72
C ASP A 28 -21.43 -2.86 -10.08
N LEU A 29 -20.24 -3.47 -10.20
CA LEU A 29 -19.93 -4.75 -9.56
C LEU A 29 -19.57 -4.62 -8.07
N GLN A 30 -19.46 -3.37 -7.57
CA GLN A 30 -19.10 -3.03 -6.19
C GLN A 30 -17.74 -3.59 -5.75
N TYR A 31 -16.83 -3.86 -6.69
CA TYR A 31 -15.49 -4.35 -6.36
C TYR A 31 -14.58 -3.19 -5.93
N PRO A 32 -13.81 -3.35 -4.84
CA PRO A 32 -12.85 -2.34 -4.45
C PRO A 32 -11.73 -2.23 -5.48
N GLY A 33 -11.42 -1.00 -5.89
CA GLY A 33 -10.22 -0.68 -6.66
C GLY A 33 -8.97 -0.56 -5.78
N MET A 34 -7.81 -0.45 -6.40
CA MET A 34 -6.50 -0.34 -5.77
C MET A 34 -6.03 1.11 -5.68
N LYS A 35 -5.37 1.45 -4.56
CA LYS A 35 -4.71 2.75 -4.34
C LYS A 35 -3.27 2.55 -3.95
N ILE A 36 -2.32 2.97 -4.78
CA ILE A 36 -0.88 2.83 -4.52
C ILE A 36 -0.31 4.15 -4.02
N LEU A 37 0.08 4.21 -2.74
CA LEU A 37 0.57 5.45 -2.12
C LEU A 37 1.86 5.97 -2.75
N LEU A 38 2.75 5.10 -3.24
CA LEU A 38 3.97 5.54 -3.95
C LEU A 38 3.67 6.38 -5.21
N PHE A 39 2.45 6.34 -5.75
CA PHE A 39 2.03 7.17 -6.89
C PHE A 39 1.44 8.53 -6.47
N ALA A 40 1.19 8.74 -5.18
CA ALA A 40 0.39 9.84 -4.66
C ALA A 40 1.06 11.21 -4.74
N PHE A 41 2.40 11.25 -4.69
CA PHE A 41 3.11 12.49 -4.34
C PHE A 41 3.63 13.28 -5.55
N ASN A 42 3.59 12.71 -6.76
CA ASN A 42 4.10 13.35 -7.97
C ASN A 42 3.17 14.42 -8.55
N SER A 43 1.87 14.35 -8.24
CA SER A 43 0.85 15.25 -8.79
C SER A 43 0.34 16.26 -7.74
N SER A 44 -0.75 16.96 -8.07
CA SER A 44 -1.35 17.96 -7.21
C SER A 44 -2.18 17.32 -6.08
N ALA A 45 -2.79 18.14 -5.22
CA ALA A 45 -3.60 17.66 -4.10
C ALA A 45 -4.85 16.86 -4.52
N ASP A 46 -5.19 16.88 -5.82
CA ASP A 46 -6.25 16.11 -6.46
C ASP A 46 -5.87 14.66 -6.82
N SER A 47 -4.62 14.25 -6.54
CA SER A 47 -4.17 12.88 -6.83
C SER A 47 -5.14 11.83 -6.29
N PRO A 48 -5.66 10.90 -7.11
CA PRO A 48 -6.57 9.87 -6.65
C PRO A 48 -5.89 8.86 -5.72
N TYR A 49 -4.56 8.92 -5.61
CA TYR A 49 -3.73 8.07 -4.75
C TYR A 49 -3.42 8.70 -3.38
N LEU A 50 -3.86 9.93 -3.11
CA LEU A 50 -3.73 10.55 -1.79
C LEU A 50 -4.88 10.11 -0.85
N PRO A 51 -4.60 9.79 0.43
CA PRO A 51 -5.60 9.25 1.35
C PRO A 51 -6.89 10.06 1.49
N GLN A 52 -6.82 11.40 1.46
CA GLN A 52 -8.00 12.25 1.58
C GLN A 52 -8.97 12.16 0.38
N ASN A 53 -8.50 11.61 -0.75
CA ASN A 53 -9.29 11.45 -1.98
C ASN A 53 -9.84 10.03 -2.14
N PHE A 54 -9.66 9.15 -1.15
CA PHE A 54 -10.15 7.77 -1.21
C PHE A 54 -11.65 7.68 -0.92
N SER A 55 -12.31 6.74 -1.61
CA SER A 55 -13.58 6.19 -1.15
C SER A 55 -13.32 5.03 -0.17
N LYS A 56 -14.34 4.64 0.60
CA LYS A 56 -14.21 3.49 1.51
C LYS A 56 -14.01 2.17 0.76
N ASN A 57 -14.63 2.03 -0.41
CA ASN A 57 -14.55 0.80 -1.21
C ASN A 57 -13.27 0.77 -2.06
N CYS A 58 -12.13 0.74 -1.40
CA CYS A 58 -10.84 0.56 -2.06
C CYS A 58 -9.86 -0.19 -1.15
N VAL A 59 -8.83 -0.76 -1.76
CA VAL A 59 -7.71 -1.41 -1.10
C VAL A 59 -6.48 -0.51 -1.27
N VAL A 60 -5.94 -0.01 -0.16
CA VAL A 60 -4.72 0.79 -0.17
C VAL A 60 -3.50 -0.12 -0.08
N TYR A 61 -2.47 0.25 -0.82
CA TYR A 61 -1.14 -0.32 -0.75
C TYR A 61 -0.11 0.77 -0.55
N THR A 62 0.94 0.49 0.20
CA THR A 62 2.15 1.34 0.17
C THR A 62 2.75 1.27 -1.23
N GLY A 63 3.10 0.06 -1.65
CA GLY A 63 3.49 -0.35 -3.00
C GLY A 63 3.02 -1.77 -3.30
N THR A 64 3.17 -2.20 -4.55
CA THR A 64 2.98 -3.59 -4.98
C THR A 64 4.33 -4.30 -5.17
N HIS A 65 4.31 -5.55 -5.62
CA HIS A 65 5.52 -6.28 -5.97
C HIS A 65 6.29 -5.70 -7.18
N ASP A 66 5.62 -4.91 -8.03
CA ASP A 66 6.22 -4.26 -9.20
C ASP A 66 6.90 -2.93 -8.87
N ASN A 67 6.67 -2.41 -7.66
CA ASN A 67 7.22 -1.15 -7.21
C ASN A 67 8.56 -1.33 -6.50
N ASP A 68 9.30 -0.23 -6.41
CA ASP A 68 10.36 -0.08 -5.42
C ASP A 68 9.80 -0.30 -4.01
N THR A 69 10.66 -0.69 -3.07
CA THR A 69 10.37 -0.55 -1.64
C THR A 69 10.16 0.92 -1.29
N ALA A 70 9.45 1.24 -0.20
CA ALA A 70 9.24 2.63 0.20
C ALA A 70 10.57 3.36 0.46
N VAL A 71 11.49 2.72 1.18
CA VAL A 71 12.84 3.26 1.43
C VAL A 71 13.60 3.46 0.13
N GLY A 72 13.56 2.47 -0.76
CA GLY A 72 14.23 2.55 -2.06
C GLY A 72 13.66 3.61 -2.99
N TRP A 73 12.34 3.76 -3.05
CA TRP A 73 11.67 4.85 -3.77
C TRP A 73 12.11 6.21 -3.25
N PHE A 74 12.26 6.35 -1.93
CA PHE A 74 12.71 7.61 -1.33
C PHE A 74 14.20 7.88 -1.61
N PHE A 75 15.03 6.84 -1.72
CA PHE A 75 16.43 6.98 -2.14
C PHE A 75 16.60 7.21 -3.64
N ASN A 76 15.61 6.85 -4.46
CA ASN A 76 15.71 6.91 -5.91
C ASN A 76 16.05 8.34 -6.39
N PRO A 77 17.19 8.55 -7.10
CA PRO A 77 17.62 9.87 -7.54
C PRO A 77 16.71 10.48 -8.61
N ASP A 78 15.93 9.67 -9.32
CA ASP A 78 15.00 10.14 -10.36
C ASP A 78 13.74 10.77 -9.76
N ILE A 79 13.47 10.56 -8.47
CA ILE A 79 12.38 11.21 -7.74
C ILE A 79 12.85 12.56 -7.21
N ALA A 80 12.20 13.64 -7.68
CA ALA A 80 12.54 15.00 -7.29
C ALA A 80 12.43 15.23 -5.76
N LEU A 81 13.34 16.02 -5.20
CA LEU A 81 13.38 16.32 -3.76
C LEU A 81 12.06 16.91 -3.22
N GLU A 82 11.38 17.74 -4.01
CA GLU A 82 10.09 18.34 -3.61
C GLU A 82 8.96 17.32 -3.50
N VAL A 83 8.99 16.24 -4.29
CA VAL A 83 8.06 15.11 -4.16
C VAL A 83 8.32 14.39 -2.84
N LYS A 84 9.59 14.14 -2.50
CA LYS A 84 9.98 13.48 -1.24
C LYS A 84 9.57 14.31 -0.02
N LYS A 85 9.82 15.62 -0.05
CA LYS A 85 9.36 16.58 0.99
C LYS A 85 7.84 16.56 1.13
N ARG A 86 7.11 16.55 0.00
CA ARG A 86 5.65 16.47 -0.01
C ARG A 86 5.16 15.18 0.64
N ALA A 87 5.77 14.04 0.30
CA ALA A 87 5.43 12.74 0.89
C ALA A 87 5.59 12.75 2.43
N LYS A 88 6.72 13.26 2.94
CA LYS A 88 6.96 13.44 4.38
C LYS A 88 5.92 14.37 5.02
N LYS A 89 5.60 15.49 4.35
CA LYS A 89 4.61 16.46 4.83
C LYS A 89 3.20 15.86 4.96
N TYR A 90 2.78 14.99 4.03
CA TYR A 90 1.50 14.28 4.15
C TYR A 90 1.45 13.37 5.38
N ALA A 91 2.59 12.78 5.77
CA ALA A 91 2.72 12.01 7.01
C ALA A 91 3.02 12.90 8.25
N ASN A 92 2.82 14.21 8.15
CA ASN A 92 3.11 15.20 9.19
C ASN A 92 4.56 15.17 9.69
N LYS A 93 5.51 14.98 8.77
CA LYS A 93 6.96 15.04 9.00
C LYS A 93 7.60 16.20 8.26
N ASN A 94 8.66 16.76 8.83
CA ASN A 94 9.41 17.89 8.26
C ASN A 94 10.86 17.53 7.89
N ASP A 95 11.32 16.33 8.24
CA ASP A 95 12.64 15.83 7.86
C ASP A 95 12.64 15.22 6.43
N ILE A 96 13.81 14.78 5.98
CA ILE A 96 14.00 14.12 4.68
C ILE A 96 14.70 12.76 4.83
N GLU A 97 14.58 12.14 6.00
CA GLU A 97 15.23 10.87 6.29
C GLU A 97 14.53 9.74 5.52
N ALA A 98 15.27 9.15 4.57
CA ALA A 98 14.78 8.07 3.73
C ALA A 98 14.52 6.78 4.53
N ALA A 99 15.40 6.48 5.49
CA ALA A 99 15.32 5.27 6.30
C ALA A 99 14.05 5.20 7.15
N SER A 100 13.44 6.33 7.51
CA SER A 100 12.20 6.37 8.28
C SER A 100 10.94 6.42 7.41
N PHE A 101 11.07 6.61 6.09
CA PHE A 101 9.92 6.82 5.20
C PHE A 101 8.97 5.62 5.13
N HIS A 102 9.46 4.40 5.34
CA HIS A 102 8.59 3.22 5.37
C HIS A 102 7.55 3.30 6.51
N HIS A 103 7.91 3.84 7.68
CA HIS A 103 6.96 4.07 8.76
C HIS A 103 5.92 5.14 8.38
N ASP A 104 6.35 6.17 7.67
CA ASP A 104 5.48 7.28 7.25
C ASP A 104 4.43 6.81 6.24
N ILE A 105 4.81 5.98 5.27
CA ILE A 105 3.86 5.47 4.27
C ILE A 105 2.94 4.38 4.85
N VAL A 106 3.42 3.56 5.79
CA VAL A 106 2.59 2.62 6.56
C VAL A 106 1.55 3.38 7.39
N TYR A 107 1.94 4.48 8.04
CA TYR A 107 1.03 5.38 8.75
C TYR A 107 -0.06 5.92 7.82
N LEU A 108 0.29 6.36 6.60
CA LEU A 108 -0.68 6.86 5.62
C LEU A 108 -1.64 5.77 5.15
N ALA A 109 -1.16 4.55 4.93
CA ALA A 109 -1.99 3.42 4.54
C ALA A 109 -3.00 3.06 5.64
N GLN A 110 -2.51 2.88 6.86
CA GLN A 110 -3.32 2.51 8.03
C GLN A 110 -4.30 3.62 8.45
N SER A 111 -3.94 4.90 8.31
CA SER A 111 -4.82 6.01 8.68
C SER A 111 -5.88 6.37 7.62
N SER A 112 -5.81 5.77 6.43
CA SER A 112 -6.75 6.04 5.34
C SER A 112 -8.16 5.50 5.61
N VAL A 113 -9.13 5.86 4.77
CA VAL A 113 -10.52 5.36 4.82
C VAL A 113 -10.73 4.04 4.06
N ALA A 114 -9.69 3.50 3.42
CA ALA A 114 -9.77 2.26 2.63
C ALA A 114 -10.25 1.07 3.47
N CYS A 115 -11.11 0.22 2.91
CA CYS A 115 -11.66 -0.94 3.62
C CYS A 115 -10.59 -1.99 3.94
N LEU A 116 -9.52 -2.05 3.14
CA LEU A 116 -8.39 -2.95 3.33
C LEU A 116 -7.07 -2.20 3.09
N SER A 117 -6.07 -2.49 3.91
CA SER A 117 -4.70 -1.97 3.78
C SER A 117 -3.73 -3.14 3.66
N ILE A 118 -3.00 -3.21 2.55
CA ILE A 118 -2.06 -4.29 2.23
C ILE A 118 -0.68 -3.67 2.06
N MET A 119 0.33 -4.21 2.74
CA MET A 119 1.68 -3.64 2.74
C MET A 119 2.68 -4.75 2.45
N PRO A 120 3.62 -4.56 1.50
CA PRO A 120 4.71 -5.50 1.31
C PRO A 120 5.52 -5.66 2.60
N LEU A 121 5.97 -6.88 2.88
CA LEU A 121 6.78 -7.16 4.07
C LEU A 121 8.08 -6.35 4.07
N GLN A 122 8.63 -6.01 2.90
CA GLN A 122 9.78 -5.11 2.77
C GLN A 122 9.55 -3.74 3.42
N ASP A 123 8.35 -3.17 3.27
CA ASP A 123 8.01 -1.88 3.85
C ASP A 123 7.76 -1.99 5.36
N ILE A 124 7.21 -3.11 5.82
CA ILE A 124 7.10 -3.38 7.27
C ILE A 124 8.48 -3.46 7.92
N LEU A 125 9.45 -4.07 7.23
CA LEU A 125 10.83 -4.27 7.73
C LEU A 125 11.77 -3.08 7.44
N GLY A 126 11.35 -2.10 6.64
CA GLY A 126 12.16 -0.94 6.28
C GLY A 126 13.34 -1.28 5.36
N PHE A 127 13.21 -2.31 4.52
CA PHE A 127 14.27 -2.69 3.58
C PHE A 127 14.35 -1.76 2.36
N GLY A 128 15.56 -1.64 1.81
CA GLY A 128 15.84 -0.88 0.60
C GLY A 128 15.57 -1.66 -0.69
N ASN A 129 15.97 -1.09 -1.83
CA ASN A 129 15.70 -1.67 -3.15
C ASN A 129 16.55 -2.91 -3.51
N ASP A 130 17.54 -3.27 -2.70
CA ASP A 130 18.14 -4.60 -2.72
C ASP A 130 17.12 -5.72 -2.39
N CYS A 131 15.98 -5.34 -1.81
CA CYS A 131 14.85 -6.22 -1.51
C CYS A 131 13.64 -6.03 -2.45
N ARG A 132 13.78 -5.30 -3.56
CA ARG A 132 12.70 -5.14 -4.55
C ARG A 132 12.30 -6.50 -5.13
N MET A 133 10.99 -6.74 -5.27
CA MET A 133 10.49 -8.04 -5.73
C MET A 133 10.57 -8.19 -7.25
N ASN A 134 10.05 -7.23 -8.01
CA ASN A 134 10.05 -7.26 -9.47
C ASN A 134 10.35 -5.87 -10.06
N THR A 135 11.08 -5.85 -11.17
CA THR A 135 11.27 -4.68 -12.01
C THR A 135 10.59 -4.94 -13.36
N PRO A 136 9.40 -4.36 -13.61
CA PRO A 136 8.72 -4.51 -14.89
C PRO A 136 9.62 -4.16 -16.09
N GLY A 137 9.52 -4.94 -17.15
CA GLY A 137 10.32 -4.77 -18.36
C GLY A 137 11.71 -5.44 -18.34
N THR A 138 12.11 -6.07 -17.24
CA THR A 138 13.35 -6.86 -17.17
C THR A 138 13.05 -8.37 -17.16
N THR A 139 13.99 -9.19 -17.63
CA THR A 139 13.83 -10.65 -17.78
C THR A 139 14.59 -11.47 -16.73
N SER A 140 15.42 -10.85 -15.90
CA SER A 140 16.28 -11.54 -14.93
C SER A 140 16.43 -10.73 -13.64
N GLY A 141 16.65 -11.42 -12.52
CA GLY A 141 16.85 -10.78 -11.21
C GLY A 141 15.57 -10.40 -10.47
N ASN A 142 14.40 -10.84 -10.97
CA ASN A 142 13.10 -10.65 -10.35
C ASN A 142 12.66 -11.90 -9.59
N TRP A 143 11.73 -11.76 -8.65
CA TRP A 143 11.07 -12.84 -7.91
C TRP A 143 12.00 -13.68 -7.03
N THR A 144 13.16 -13.13 -6.67
CA THR A 144 14.19 -13.83 -5.90
C THR A 144 14.22 -13.43 -4.43
N TRP A 145 13.54 -12.34 -4.04
CA TRP A 145 13.58 -11.86 -2.66
C TRP A 145 12.96 -12.87 -1.69
N ARG A 146 13.64 -13.10 -0.56
CA ARG A 146 13.19 -13.96 0.53
C ARG A 146 13.50 -13.28 1.86
N CYS A 147 12.57 -13.34 2.79
CA CYS A 147 12.79 -12.86 4.14
C CYS A 147 13.41 -13.97 5.01
N ALA A 148 14.55 -13.68 5.64
CA ALA A 148 15.11 -14.57 6.65
C ALA A 148 14.27 -14.53 7.93
N ALA A 149 14.02 -15.69 8.53
CA ALA A 149 13.16 -15.81 9.72
C ALA A 149 13.62 -14.93 10.90
N SER A 150 14.92 -14.60 10.98
CA SER A 150 15.47 -13.71 12.01
C SER A 150 14.91 -12.28 11.97
N PHE A 151 14.38 -11.82 10.83
CA PHE A 151 13.72 -10.52 10.71
C PHE A 151 12.25 -10.57 11.13
N LEU A 152 11.67 -11.75 11.32
CA LEU A 152 10.29 -11.93 11.77
C LEU A 152 10.24 -12.02 13.31
N SER A 153 10.48 -10.90 13.98
CA SER A 153 10.54 -10.84 15.44
C SER A 153 9.18 -10.51 16.07
N ASN A 154 9.01 -10.90 17.34
CA ASN A 154 7.85 -10.50 18.15
C ASN A 154 7.75 -8.98 18.28
N GLU A 155 8.89 -8.28 18.36
CA GLU A 155 8.93 -6.82 18.44
C GLU A 155 8.26 -6.16 17.22
N ILE A 156 8.58 -6.63 16.01
CA ILE A 156 7.97 -6.14 14.76
C ILE A 156 6.48 -6.47 14.74
N ALA A 157 6.10 -7.68 15.13
CA ALA A 157 4.69 -8.10 15.19
C ALA A 157 3.89 -7.22 16.17
N GLU A 158 4.45 -6.95 17.36
CA GLU A 158 3.82 -6.08 18.36
C GLU A 158 3.71 -4.64 17.89
N LYS A 159 4.73 -4.10 17.21
CA LYS A 159 4.68 -2.75 16.65
C LYS A 159 3.58 -2.64 15.59
N LEU A 160 3.54 -3.58 14.66
CA LEU A 160 2.51 -3.62 13.61
C LEU A 160 1.11 -3.79 14.20
N HIS A 161 0.96 -4.64 15.23
CA HIS A 161 -0.31 -4.79 15.95
C HIS A 161 -0.75 -3.48 16.61
N LYS A 162 0.16 -2.77 17.31
CA LYS A 162 -0.15 -1.48 17.94
C LYS A 162 -0.60 -0.44 16.92
N ASP A 163 0.08 -0.35 15.78
CA ASP A 163 -0.28 0.59 14.72
C ASP A 163 -1.64 0.22 14.11
N THR A 164 -1.86 -1.06 13.83
CA THR A 164 -3.13 -1.57 13.30
C THR A 164 -4.29 -1.32 14.28
N ALA A 165 -4.06 -1.47 15.58
CA ALA A 165 -5.05 -1.20 16.63
C ALA A 165 -5.38 0.28 16.76
N LEU A 166 -4.38 1.17 16.65
CA LEU A 166 -4.55 2.62 16.73
C LEU A 166 -5.56 3.13 15.69
N TYR A 167 -5.55 2.55 14.49
CA TYR A 167 -6.46 2.92 13.39
C TYR A 167 -7.73 2.08 13.31
N GLY A 168 -8.00 1.25 14.33
CA GLY A 168 -9.22 0.43 14.36
C GLY A 168 -9.26 -0.66 13.27
N ARG A 169 -8.10 -1.15 12.85
CA ARG A 169 -7.95 -2.15 11.77
C ARG A 169 -7.64 -3.56 12.29
N ILE A 170 -7.70 -3.77 13.61
CA ILE A 170 -7.64 -5.12 14.16
C ILE A 170 -8.95 -5.86 13.87
N PRO A 171 -8.89 -7.15 13.48
CA PRO A 171 -10.10 -7.95 13.34
C PRO A 171 -10.91 -7.90 14.64
N VAL A 172 -12.20 -7.64 14.54
CA VAL A 172 -13.12 -7.78 15.67
C VAL A 172 -13.16 -9.26 16.01
N ARG A 173 -12.58 -9.65 17.16
CA ARG A 173 -12.77 -10.99 17.71
C ARG A 173 -14.18 -11.06 18.29
N GLU A 174 -15.14 -11.59 17.53
CA GLU A 174 -16.36 -12.07 18.16
C GLU A 174 -16.07 -13.35 18.96
N LYS A 175 -16.82 -13.55 20.05
CA LYS A 175 -16.57 -14.61 21.03
C LYS A 175 -16.70 -16.04 20.49
N ASP A 176 -17.19 -16.26 19.27
CA ASP A 176 -17.52 -17.60 18.75
C ASP A 176 -17.14 -17.82 17.28
N GLY A 177 -15.88 -17.52 16.93
CA GLY A 177 -15.28 -18.00 15.68
C GLY A 177 -15.10 -16.95 14.58
N TYR A 178 -14.09 -17.19 13.75
CA TYR A 178 -13.72 -16.37 12.60
C TYR A 178 -14.75 -16.60 11.49
N ILE A 179 -15.34 -15.54 10.93
CA ILE A 179 -16.03 -15.60 9.64
C ILE A 179 -15.15 -14.85 8.63
N PRO A 180 -14.88 -15.42 7.44
CA PRO A 180 -13.94 -14.91 6.44
C PRO A 180 -14.26 -13.51 5.92
#